data_AF-A0A9D5IG78-F1
#
_entry.id   AF-A0A9D5IG78-F1
#
_cell.length_a   1.000
_cell.length_b   1.000
_cell.length_c   1.000
_cell.angle_alpha   90.00
_cell.angle_beta   90.00
_cell.angle_gamma   90.00
#
_symmetry.space_group_name_H-M   'P 1'
#
loop_
_entity.id
_entity.type
_entity.pdbx_description
1 polymer ?
#
loop_
_entity_poly.entity_id
_entity_poly.type
_entity_poly.pdbx_seq_one_letter_code
_entity_poly.pdbx_strand_id
1 'polypeptide(L)'
;MSATAPVEPVWQAALTSSAAALRRIADYRLPPELDRRVLDLGERKESLTPDERAELLAWVTFTQQRSVEKLEAEVALRRLSAICPEVPTNP
;
A
#
# COMPACT_ATOMS: atom_id res chain seq x y z
N MET A 1 -28.14 -31.10 20.14
CA MET A 1 -27.26 -31.28 18.97
C MET A 1 -27.02 -29.92 18.36
N SER A 2 -25.84 -29.34 18.55
CA SER A 2 -25.39 -28.21 17.73
C SER A 2 -23.98 -28.56 17.26
N ALA A 3 -23.88 -28.94 15.99
CA ALA A 3 -22.61 -29.16 15.33
C ALA A 3 -22.00 -27.79 15.04
N THR A 4 -20.97 -27.43 15.78
CA THR A 4 -20.10 -26.29 15.46
C THR A 4 -19.34 -26.67 14.19
N ALA A 5 -19.80 -26.17 13.04
CA ALA A 5 -19.07 -26.25 11.77
C ALA A 5 -17.70 -25.54 11.90
N PRO A 6 -16.70 -25.86 11.07
CA PRO A 6 -15.31 -25.47 11.31
C PRO A 6 -15.15 -23.97 11.02
N VAL A 7 -15.16 -23.14 12.06
CA VAL A 7 -14.96 -21.67 11.98
C VAL A 7 -13.49 -21.34 11.65
N GLU A 8 -12.58 -22.22 12.05
CA GLU A 8 -11.12 -22.11 11.89
C GLU A 8 -10.65 -21.86 10.43
N PRO A 9 -11.08 -22.65 9.41
CA PRO A 9 -10.64 -22.44 8.03
C PRO A 9 -11.14 -21.15 7.39
N VAL A 10 -12.33 -20.66 7.74
CA VAL A 10 -12.88 -19.42 7.17
C VAL A 10 -12.15 -18.19 7.73
N TRP A 11 -11.88 -18.19 9.02
CA TRP A 11 -11.09 -17.16 9.69
C TRP A 11 -9.67 -17.07 9.12
N GLN A 12 -8.98 -18.20 8.96
CA GLN A 12 -7.64 -18.25 8.39
C GLN A 12 -7.58 -17.76 6.94
N ALA A 13 -8.59 -18.11 6.12
CA ALA A 13 -8.69 -17.63 4.75
C ALA A 13 -8.89 -16.10 4.70
N ALA A 14 -9.74 -15.55 5.58
CA ALA A 14 -9.96 -14.10 5.67
C ALA A 14 -8.69 -13.35 6.09
N LEU A 15 -7.95 -13.86 7.09
CA LEU A 15 -6.67 -13.30 7.50
C LEU A 15 -5.63 -13.33 6.38
N THR A 16 -5.51 -14.46 5.68
CA THR A 16 -4.57 -14.63 4.57
C THR A 16 -4.87 -13.65 3.43
N SER A 17 -6.14 -13.54 3.04
CA SER A 17 -6.57 -12.58 2.01
C SER A 17 -6.31 -11.13 2.43
N SER A 18 -6.54 -10.80 3.70
CA SER A 18 -6.31 -9.46 4.24
C SER A 18 -4.81 -9.11 4.27
N ALA A 19 -3.97 -10.05 4.73
CA ALA A 19 -2.52 -9.90 4.71
C ALA A 19 -1.99 -9.71 3.28
N ALA A 20 -2.50 -10.48 2.31
CA ALA A 20 -2.14 -10.32 0.91
C ALA A 20 -2.54 -8.94 0.35
N ALA A 21 -3.72 -8.43 0.71
CA ALA A 21 -4.16 -7.10 0.31
C ALA A 21 -3.29 -5.98 0.91
N LEU A 22 -2.98 -6.07 2.20
CA LEU A 22 -2.07 -5.13 2.88
C LEU A 22 -0.67 -5.17 2.26
N ARG A 23 -0.17 -6.35 1.90
CA ARG A 23 1.13 -6.48 1.23
C ARG A 23 1.17 -5.77 -0.11
N ARG A 24 0.11 -5.88 -0.93
CA ARG A 24 0.04 -5.13 -2.20
C ARG A 24 0.12 -3.61 -2.00
N ILE A 25 -0.41 -3.09 -0.88
CA ILE A 25 -0.32 -1.67 -0.55
C ILE A 25 1.10 -1.33 -0.07
N ALA A 26 1.67 -2.14 0.82
CA ALA A 26 3.01 -1.94 1.36
C ALA A 26 4.11 -2.01 0.27
N ASP A 27 3.95 -2.92 -0.69
CA ASP A 27 4.90 -3.15 -1.78
C ASP A 27 4.64 -2.28 -3.01
N TYR A 28 3.60 -1.43 -2.97
CA TYR A 28 3.31 -0.55 -4.08
C TYR A 28 4.53 0.33 -4.40
N ARG A 29 4.87 0.35 -5.70
CA ARG A 29 5.86 1.25 -6.27
C ARG A 29 5.21 1.99 -7.42
N LEU A 30 5.57 3.26 -7.55
CA LEU A 30 5.15 4.06 -8.68
C LEU A 30 5.72 3.43 -9.97
N PRO A 31 4.92 3.30 -11.04
CA PRO A 31 5.43 2.88 -12.34
C PRO A 31 6.63 3.73 -12.78
N PRO A 32 7.69 3.14 -13.37
CA PRO A 32 8.91 3.87 -13.71
C PRO A 32 8.70 5.10 -14.60
N GLU A 33 7.72 5.05 -15.49
CA GLU A 33 7.39 6.14 -16.41
C GLU A 33 6.83 7.35 -15.64
N LEU A 34 6.01 7.09 -14.62
CA LEU A 34 5.43 8.11 -13.76
C LEU A 34 6.49 8.67 -12.80
N ASP A 35 7.37 7.82 -12.27
CA ASP A 35 8.49 8.25 -11.43
C ASP A 35 9.41 9.22 -12.18
N ARG A 36 9.80 8.87 -13.41
CA ARG A 36 10.57 9.78 -14.29
C ARG A 36 9.83 11.08 -14.57
N ARG A 37 8.52 11.04 -14.79
CA ARG A 37 7.71 12.24 -15.05
C ARG A 37 7.67 13.16 -13.83
N VAL A 38 7.49 12.61 -12.63
CA VAL A 38 7.50 13.39 -11.38
C VAL A 38 8.87 14.02 -11.15
N LEU A 39 9.95 13.27 -11.41
CA LEU A 39 11.33 13.78 -11.32
C LEU A 39 11.56 14.93 -12.30
N ASP A 40 11.23 14.77 -13.58
CA ASP A 40 11.34 15.82 -14.61
C ASP A 40 10.61 17.10 -14.18
N LEU A 41 9.35 16.96 -13.76
CA LEU A 41 8.55 18.10 -13.30
C LEU A 41 9.17 18.79 -12.07
N GLY A 42 9.71 18.01 -11.13
CA GLY A 42 10.38 18.51 -9.94
C GLY A 42 11.68 19.27 -10.24
N GLU A 43 12.48 18.78 -11.19
CA GLU A 43 13.75 19.38 -11.59
C GLU A 43 13.56 20.74 -12.28
N ARG A 44 12.54 20.88 -13.13
CA ARG A 44 12.28 22.12 -13.88
C ARG A 44 11.13 22.97 -13.31
N LYS A 45 10.83 22.83 -12.02
CA LYS A 45 9.69 23.46 -11.29
C LYS A 45 9.51 24.97 -11.49
N GLU A 46 10.58 25.70 -11.79
CA GLU A 46 10.58 27.16 -12.01
C GLU A 46 10.06 27.56 -13.40
N SER A 47 10.05 26.61 -14.34
CA SER A 47 9.70 26.81 -15.75
C SER A 47 8.41 26.11 -16.17
N LEU A 48 7.69 25.50 -15.21
CA LEU A 48 6.47 24.75 -15.49
C LEU A 48 5.36 25.68 -16.01
N THR A 49 4.68 25.19 -17.03
CA THR A 49 3.37 25.73 -17.41
C THR A 49 2.36 25.54 -16.26
N PRO A 50 1.23 26.30 -16.25
CA PRO A 50 0.20 26.11 -15.23
C PRO A 50 -0.30 24.67 -15.12
N ASP A 51 -0.49 23.98 -16.25
CA ASP A 51 -0.99 22.60 -16.27
C ASP A 51 0.03 21.61 -15.69
N GLU A 52 1.32 21.77 -16.03
CA GLU A 52 2.39 20.95 -15.47
C GLU A 52 2.60 21.19 -13.98
N ARG A 53 2.38 22.43 -13.51
CA ARG A 53 2.40 22.74 -12.08
C ARG A 53 1.25 22.05 -11.36
N ALA A 54 0.05 22.05 -11.95
CA ALA A 54 -1.09 21.33 -11.41
C ALA A 54 -0.84 19.81 -11.38
N GLU A 55 -0.24 19.26 -12.44
CA GLU A 55 0.19 17.86 -12.51
C GLU A 55 1.17 17.53 -11.38
N LEU A 56 2.22 18.34 -11.19
CA LEU A 56 3.21 18.15 -10.13
C LEU A 56 2.58 18.17 -8.74
N LEU A 57 1.67 19.13 -8.47
CA LEU A 57 0.99 19.21 -7.19
C LEU A 57 0.09 17.98 -6.95
N ALA A 58 -0.63 17.51 -7.98
CA ALA A 58 -1.43 16.30 -7.89
C ALA A 58 -0.55 15.07 -7.57
N TRP A 59 0.63 14.97 -8.18
CA TRP A 59 1.61 13.92 -7.87
C TRP A 59 2.15 14.00 -6.45
N VAL A 60 2.45 15.20 -5.94
CA VAL A 60 2.87 15.40 -4.55
C VAL A 60 1.77 14.92 -3.59
N THR A 61 0.52 15.32 -3.81
CA THR A 61 -0.60 14.87 -2.98
C THR A 61 -0.78 13.35 -3.04
N PHE A 62 -0.72 12.77 -4.24
CA PHE A 62 -0.84 11.33 -4.43
C PHE A 62 0.27 10.55 -3.71
N THR A 63 1.53 10.96 -3.87
CA THR A 63 2.68 10.26 -3.27
C THR A 63 2.70 10.38 -1.75
N GLN A 64 2.26 11.51 -1.20
CA GLN A 64 2.08 11.68 0.25
C GLN A 64 1.02 10.74 0.80
N GLN A 65 -0.17 10.72 0.19
CA GLN A 65 -1.25 9.82 0.58
C GLN A 65 -0.82 8.35 0.49
N ARG A 66 -0.15 7.96 -0.60
CA ARG A 66 0.36 6.58 -0.77
C ARG A 66 1.44 6.21 0.23
N SER A 67 2.27 7.16 0.66
CA SER A 67 3.28 6.91 1.69
C SER A 67 2.63 6.62 3.04
N VAL A 68 1.55 7.35 3.40
CA VAL A 68 0.78 7.08 4.61
C VAL A 68 0.16 5.68 4.57
N GLU A 69 -0.57 5.36 3.50
CA GLU A 69 -1.22 4.05 3.34
C GLU A 69 -0.24 2.89 3.37
N LYS A 70 0.94 3.07 2.76
CA LYS A 70 2.04 2.09 2.81
C LYS A 70 2.51 1.87 4.24
N LEU A 71 2.81 2.92 4.99
CA LEU A 71 3.27 2.82 6.37
C LEU A 71 2.21 2.17 7.28
N GLU A 72 0.93 2.51 7.08
CA GLU A 72 -0.18 1.89 7.80
C GLU A 72 -0.28 0.39 7.50
N ALA A 73 -0.14 -0.01 6.22
CA ALA A 73 -0.13 -1.40 5.81
C ALA A 73 1.05 -2.18 6.42
N GLU A 74 2.25 -1.60 6.42
CA GLU A 74 3.44 -2.18 7.06
C GLU A 74 3.26 -2.37 8.58
N VAL A 75 2.64 -1.40 9.26
CA VAL A 75 2.32 -1.51 10.69
C VAL A 75 1.28 -2.60 10.92
N ALA A 76 0.23 -2.67 10.11
CA ALA A 76 -0.80 -3.69 10.20
C ALA A 76 -0.22 -5.10 10.00
N LEU A 77 0.64 -5.30 9.00
CA LEU A 77 1.34 -6.57 8.75
C LEU A 77 2.22 -6.98 9.93
N ARG A 78 2.99 -6.04 10.50
CA ARG A 78 3.78 -6.30 11.71
C ARG A 78 2.92 -6.73 12.89
N ARG A 79 1.78 -6.05 13.12
CA ARG A 79 0.83 -6.43 14.19
C ARG A 79 0.23 -7.81 13.95
N LEU A 80 -0.19 -8.13 12.73
CA LEU A 80 -0.71 -9.45 12.38
C LEU A 80 0.34 -10.54 12.62
N SER A 81 1.60 -10.30 12.24
CA SER A 81 2.70 -11.25 12.44
C SER A 81 2.94 -11.59 13.91
N ALA A 82 2.75 -10.61 14.80
CA ALA A 82 2.99 -10.75 16.22
C ALA A 82 1.88 -11.56 16.93
N ILE A 83 0.66 -11.56 16.38
CA ILE A 83 -0.53 -12.16 17.03
C ILE A 83 -0.91 -13.49 16.34
N CYS A 84 -0.54 -13.66 15.07
CA CYS A 84 -0.89 -14.82 14.25
C CYS A 84 0.33 -15.28 13.41
N PRO A 85 1.34 -15.94 14.02
CA PRO A 85 2.58 -16.31 13.34
C PRO A 85 2.38 -17.33 12.20
N GLU A 86 1.26 -18.04 12.20
CA GLU A 86 0.85 -19.00 11.14
C GLU A 86 0.47 -18.31 9.82
N VAL A 87 0.16 -17.00 9.86
CA VAL A 87 -0.18 -16.24 8.66
C VAL A 87 1.13 -15.75 8.03
N PRO A 88 1.40 -16.06 6.74
CA PRO A 88 2.64 -15.63 6.09
C PRO A 88 2.70 -14.10 5.93
N THR A 89 3.23 -13.44 6.96
CA THR A 89 3.41 -11.98 7.01
C THR A 89 4.80 -11.53 6.57
N ASN A 90 5.75 -12.46 6.36
CA ASN A 90 7.09 -12.18 5.84
C ASN A 90 7.11 -11.93 4.32
N PRO A 91 8.08 -11.15 3.83
CA PRO A 91 8.28 -10.89 2.40
C PRO A 91 8.56 -12.16 1.60
#